data_AF-A0A8S4BY39-F1
#
_entry.id   AF-A0A8S4BY39-F1
#
_cell.length_a   1.000
_cell.length_b   1.000
_cell.length_c   1.000
_cell.angle_alpha   90.00
_cell.angle_beta   90.00
_cell.angle_gamma   90.00
#
_symmetry.space_group_name_H-M   'P 1'
#
loop_
_entity.id
_entity.type
_entity.pdbx_description
1 polymer ?
#
loop_
_entity_poly.entity_id
_entity_poly.type
_entity_poly.pdbx_seq_one_letter_code
_entity_poly.pdbx_strand_id
1 'polypeptide(L)'
;MAFFIPGLTVLLITLFPLSAQDTGSLEIVYHQKTFRHLKGSSAELSCKANYNFELCEVIDVFWLYTAKNIELTDPRKYFTTVNETDMGNNRRSRLIVTKIFRVTAGDSGRYQCKAECNRGEETAMGHFITIIVGE
;
A
#
# COMPACT_ATOMS: atom_id res chain seq x y z
N MET A 1 -30.41 9.46 -33.43
CA MET A 1 -31.54 10.04 -34.20
C MET A 1 -31.60 11.51 -33.79
N ALA A 2 -31.22 12.42 -34.70
CA ALA A 2 -30.99 13.83 -34.39
C ALA A 2 -32.26 14.64 -34.72
N PHE A 3 -32.68 15.52 -33.80
CA PHE A 3 -33.69 16.54 -34.09
C PHE A 3 -33.00 17.85 -34.46
N PHE A 4 -33.33 18.37 -35.65
CA PHE A 4 -32.91 19.68 -36.15
C PHE A 4 -33.99 20.72 -35.86
N ILE A 5 -33.65 21.79 -35.14
CA ILE A 5 -34.41 23.05 -35.14
C ILE A 5 -33.45 24.15 -35.64
N PRO A 6 -33.80 24.90 -36.71
CA PRO A 6 -32.92 25.92 -37.26
C PRO A 6 -33.02 27.21 -36.42
N GLY A 7 -31.88 27.75 -35.96
CA GLY A 7 -31.82 29.14 -35.49
C GLY A 7 -31.14 29.43 -34.15
N LEU A 8 -30.61 28.44 -33.42
CA LEU A 8 -29.76 28.70 -32.25
C LEU A 8 -28.83 27.50 -32.01
N THR A 9 -27.60 27.57 -32.50
CA THR A 9 -26.55 26.61 -32.13
C THR A 9 -26.13 26.87 -30.69
N VAL A 10 -26.89 26.33 -29.73
CA VAL A 10 -26.41 26.21 -28.36
C VAL A 10 -25.36 25.12 -28.35
N LEU A 11 -24.09 25.52 -28.39
CA LEU A 11 -22.96 24.62 -28.20
C LEU A 11 -22.98 24.18 -26.72
N LEU A 12 -23.62 23.05 -26.44
CA LEU A 12 -23.52 22.36 -25.15
C LEU A 12 -22.06 21.89 -25.02
N ILE A 13 -21.21 22.74 -24.46
CA ILE A 13 -19.90 22.35 -23.97
C ILE A 13 -20.21 21.43 -22.78
N THR A 14 -20.31 20.14 -23.04
CA THR A 14 -20.21 19.14 -21.99
C THR A 14 -18.82 19.26 -21.41
N LEU A 15 -18.69 20.06 -20.36
CA LEU A 15 -17.59 19.98 -19.42
C LEU A 15 -17.63 18.54 -18.90
N PHE A 16 -16.87 17.65 -19.54
CA PHE A 16 -16.44 16.45 -18.87
C PHE A 16 -15.65 16.97 -17.67
N PRO A 17 -16.11 16.78 -16.42
CA PRO A 17 -15.23 17.01 -15.31
C PRO A 17 -14.05 16.07 -15.56
N LEU A 18 -12.90 16.66 -15.89
CA LEU A 18 -11.63 15.98 -15.77
C LEU A 18 -11.59 15.63 -14.29
N SER A 19 -11.93 14.40 -13.93
CA SER A 19 -11.71 13.94 -12.57
C SER A 19 -10.20 13.98 -12.42
N ALA A 20 -9.67 15.05 -11.84
CA ALA A 20 -8.38 15.01 -11.22
C ALA A 20 -8.50 13.85 -10.24
N GLN A 21 -7.84 12.73 -10.54
CA GLN A 21 -7.85 11.60 -9.64
C GLN A 21 -7.18 12.10 -8.38
N ASP A 22 -8.00 12.38 -7.37
CA ASP A 22 -7.57 12.80 -6.05
C ASP A 22 -6.75 11.63 -5.50
N THR A 23 -5.45 11.70 -5.74
CA THR A 23 -4.50 10.71 -5.31
C THR A 23 -4.22 11.10 -3.89
N GLY A 24 -4.90 10.41 -2.96
CA GLY A 24 -4.90 10.71 -1.53
C GLY A 24 -3.50 11.00 -0.97
N SER A 25 -3.45 11.65 0.21
CA SER A 25 -2.17 12.08 0.76
C SER A 25 -1.26 10.90 1.11
N LEU A 26 -1.83 9.70 1.26
CA LEU A 26 -1.15 8.44 1.50
C LEU A 26 -1.79 7.27 0.73
N GLU A 27 -0.98 6.48 0.04
CA GLU A 27 -1.41 5.25 -0.62
C GLU A 27 -0.42 4.10 -0.42
N ILE A 28 -0.92 2.87 -0.44
CA ILE A 28 -0.13 1.64 -0.33
C ILE A 28 -0.19 0.86 -1.65
N VAL A 29 0.97 0.52 -2.20
CA VAL A 29 1.11 -0.09 -3.52
C VAL A 29 1.88 -1.42 -3.45
N TYR A 30 1.19 -2.51 -3.79
CA TYR A 30 1.75 -3.83 -4.10
C TYR A 30 0.66 -4.73 -4.70
N HIS A 31 1.08 -5.89 -5.22
CA HIS A 31 0.15 -6.91 -5.70
C HIS A 31 -0.24 -7.87 -4.58
N GLN A 32 -1.53 -8.17 -4.49
CA GLN A 32 -2.01 -9.30 -3.70
C GLN A 32 -1.34 -10.59 -4.19
N LYS A 33 -0.77 -11.36 -3.26
CA LYS A 33 -0.04 -12.60 -3.56
C LYS A 33 -0.27 -13.64 -2.47
N THR A 34 -0.14 -14.90 -2.87
CA THR A 34 -0.01 -16.05 -1.96
C THR A 34 1.37 -16.64 -2.12
N PHE A 35 2.14 -16.69 -1.03
CA PHE A 35 3.45 -17.31 -1.00
C PHE A 35 3.38 -18.69 -0.36
N ARG A 36 4.08 -19.65 -0.95
CA ARG A 36 4.26 -20.99 -0.39
C ARG A 36 5.71 -21.16 0.00
N HIS A 37 5.96 -21.46 1.26
CA HIS A 37 7.29 -21.62 1.79
C HIS A 37 7.45 -22.99 2.46
N LEU A 38 8.65 -23.55 2.38
CA LEU A 38 9.03 -24.70 3.19
C LEU A 38 9.38 -24.24 4.60
N LYS A 39 9.06 -25.05 5.59
CA LYS A 39 9.42 -24.83 6.99
C LYS A 39 10.93 -24.63 7.13
N GLY A 40 11.32 -23.68 7.98
CA GLY A 40 12.73 -23.31 8.20
C GLY A 40 13.31 -22.38 7.13
N SER A 41 12.66 -22.20 5.98
CA SER A 41 13.06 -21.19 4.98
C SER A 41 12.76 -19.77 5.46
N SER A 42 13.02 -18.76 4.62
CA SER A 42 12.63 -17.37 4.89
C SER A 42 11.55 -16.92 3.92
N ALA A 43 10.60 -16.12 4.42
CA ALA A 43 9.62 -15.41 3.60
C ALA A 43 9.99 -13.93 3.51
N GLU A 44 9.56 -13.27 2.43
CA GLU A 44 9.78 -11.84 2.23
C GLU A 44 8.46 -11.17 1.86
N LEU A 45 8.15 -10.10 2.58
CA LEU A 45 7.00 -9.23 2.35
C LEU A 45 7.51 -7.86 1.88
N SER A 46 6.88 -7.30 0.86
CA SER A 46 7.30 -6.02 0.28
C SER A 46 6.08 -5.16 -0.06
N CYS A 47 6.10 -3.89 0.35
CA CYS A 47 5.12 -2.89 -0.04
C CYS A 47 5.79 -1.52 -0.22
N LYS A 48 5.17 -0.68 -1.06
CA LYS A 48 5.52 0.73 -1.18
C LYS A 48 4.41 1.59 -0.58
N ALA A 49 4.78 2.62 0.16
CA ALA A 49 3.89 3.68 0.58
C ALA A 49 4.24 4.95 -0.19
N ASN A 50 3.33 5.45 -1.03
CA ASN A 50 3.52 6.76 -1.66
C ASN A 50 2.75 7.79 -0.84
N TYR A 51 3.36 8.94 -0.60
CA TYR A 51 2.74 9.96 0.24
C TYR A 51 3.15 11.37 -0.16
N ASN A 52 2.30 12.33 0.19
CA ASN A 52 2.59 13.74 0.09
C ASN A 52 3.43 14.18 1.30
N PHE A 53 4.63 14.70 1.06
CA PHE A 53 5.58 15.02 2.12
C PHE A 53 5.19 16.27 2.92
N GLU A 54 4.63 17.32 2.32
CA GLU A 54 4.12 18.48 3.08
C GLU A 54 2.94 18.12 4.00
N LEU A 55 2.08 17.20 3.58
CA LEU A 55 0.91 16.81 4.35
C LEU A 55 1.26 15.84 5.48
N CYS A 56 2.11 14.85 5.21
CA CYS A 56 2.42 13.81 6.18
C CYS A 56 3.73 14.04 6.94
N GLU A 57 4.72 14.69 6.32
CA GLU A 57 6.10 14.91 6.80
C GLU A 57 6.85 13.60 7.08
N VAL A 58 6.41 12.86 8.09
CA VAL A 58 6.87 11.53 8.43
C VAL A 58 5.68 10.58 8.42
N ILE A 59 5.88 9.43 7.81
CA ILE A 59 4.94 8.31 7.88
C ILE A 59 5.56 7.15 8.66
N ASP A 60 4.72 6.32 9.27
CA ASP A 60 5.10 5.01 9.77
C ASP A 60 4.53 3.94 8.85
N VAL A 61 5.34 2.94 8.46
CA VAL A 61 4.93 1.88 7.52
C VAL A 61 5.38 0.54 8.07
N PHE A 62 4.42 -0.36 8.25
CA PHE A 62 4.67 -1.64 8.91
C PHE A 62 3.75 -2.75 8.41
N TRP A 63 4.16 -3.99 8.68
CA TRP A 63 3.36 -5.17 8.39
C TRP A 63 2.60 -5.63 9.64
N LEU A 64 1.33 -5.96 9.46
CA LEU A 64 0.46 -6.57 10.47
C LEU A 64 0.24 -8.04 10.16
N TYR A 65 0.40 -8.91 11.17
CA TYR A 65 -0.18 -10.25 11.15
C TYR A 65 -1.64 -10.18 11.58
N THR A 66 -2.55 -10.32 10.61
CA THR A 66 -3.94 -9.86 10.78
C THR A 66 -4.73 -10.72 11.74
N ALA A 67 -4.40 -12.01 11.88
CA ALA A 67 -5.09 -12.91 12.80
C ALA A 67 -4.94 -12.50 14.27
N LYS A 68 -3.86 -11.78 14.61
CA LYS A 68 -3.58 -11.31 15.96
C LYS A 68 -3.58 -9.79 16.10
N ASN A 69 -3.69 -9.07 14.97
CA ASN A 69 -3.50 -7.62 14.90
C ASN A 69 -2.17 -7.18 15.54
N ILE A 70 -1.09 -7.91 15.24
CA ILE A 70 0.25 -7.67 15.80
C ILE A 70 1.18 -7.17 14.70
N GLU A 71 1.92 -6.11 14.99
CA GLU A 71 3.00 -5.60 14.15
C GLU A 71 4.22 -6.54 14.17
N LEU A 72 4.86 -6.72 13.02
CA LEU A 72 6.05 -7.57 12.90
C LEU A 72 7.33 -6.88 13.42
N THR A 73 7.44 -6.72 14.74
CA THR A 73 8.53 -5.94 15.38
C THR A 73 9.61 -6.78 16.07
N ASP A 74 9.39 -8.06 16.35
CA ASP A 74 10.38 -8.92 17.01
C ASP A 74 11.66 -9.04 16.15
N PRO A 75 12.80 -8.46 16.57
CA PRO A 75 14.02 -8.43 15.78
C PRO A 75 14.70 -9.80 15.65
N ARG A 76 14.30 -10.80 16.47
CA ARG A 76 14.79 -12.17 16.35
C ARG A 76 14.08 -12.94 15.23
N LYS A 77 12.89 -12.48 14.83
CA LYS A 77 12.03 -13.14 13.86
C LYS A 77 11.92 -12.36 12.55
N TYR A 78 11.92 -11.03 12.63
CA TYR A 78 11.70 -10.13 11.52
C TYR A 78 12.90 -9.21 11.29
N PHE A 79 13.22 -8.97 10.04
CA PHE A 79 14.20 -7.96 9.64
C PHE A 79 13.61 -7.10 8.55
N THR A 80 13.49 -5.79 8.81
CA THR A 80 12.90 -4.84 7.88
C THR A 80 13.97 -3.91 7.33
N THR A 81 14.03 -3.80 6.01
CA THR A 81 14.82 -2.79 5.31
C THR A 81 13.87 -1.74 4.76
N VAL A 82 14.26 -0.47 4.89
CA VAL A 82 13.50 0.68 4.42
C VAL A 82 14.33 1.42 3.37
N ASN A 83 13.72 1.78 2.26
CA ASN A 83 14.31 2.65 1.26
C ASN A 83 13.33 3.77 0.90
N GLU A 84 13.81 5.00 0.92
CA GLU A 84 13.02 6.21 0.62
C GLU A 84 13.45 6.77 -0.74
N THR A 85 12.49 7.11 -1.58
CA THR A 85 12.74 7.72 -2.89
C THR A 85 11.93 9.01 -3.02
N ASP A 86 12.62 10.12 -3.32
CA ASP A 86 11.96 11.37 -3.71
C ASP A 86 11.47 11.25 -5.16
N MET A 87 10.16 11.42 -5.38
CA MET A 87 9.53 11.32 -6.70
C MET A 87 9.29 12.70 -7.33
N GLY A 88 9.69 13.79 -6.66
CA GLY A 88 9.39 15.16 -7.05
C GLY A 88 7.94 15.56 -6.75
N ASN A 89 7.60 16.83 -6.99
CA ASN A 89 6.26 17.39 -6.76
C ASN A 89 5.71 17.09 -5.36
N ASN A 90 6.59 17.20 -4.35
CA ASN A 90 6.24 16.95 -2.95
C ASN A 90 5.68 15.52 -2.69
N ARG A 91 6.02 14.56 -3.55
CA ARG A 91 5.74 13.14 -3.35
C ARG A 91 6.99 12.35 -3.02
N ARG A 92 6.83 11.43 -2.08
CA ARG A 92 7.86 10.46 -1.71
C ARG A 92 7.30 9.05 -1.75
N SER A 93 8.18 8.09 -1.96
CA SER A 93 7.86 6.67 -1.95
C SER A 93 8.76 5.95 -0.95
N ARG A 94 8.16 5.31 0.03
CA ARG A 94 8.85 4.45 0.99
C ARG A 94 8.63 2.99 0.65
N LEU A 95 9.67 2.30 0.22
CA LEU A 95 9.69 0.85 0.07
C LEU A 95 10.08 0.22 1.41
N ILE A 96 9.24 -0.68 1.93
CA ILE A 96 9.61 -1.55 3.04
C ILE A 96 9.70 -3.00 2.57
N VAL A 97 10.75 -3.69 3.00
CA VAL A 97 10.95 -5.11 2.76
C VAL A 97 11.19 -5.79 4.09
N THR A 98 10.25 -6.65 4.51
CA THR A 98 10.32 -7.39 5.78
C THR A 98 10.58 -8.86 5.49
N LYS A 99 11.71 -9.36 5.95
CA LYS A 99 12.07 -10.78 5.93
C LYS A 99 11.60 -11.45 7.22
N ILE A 100 10.88 -12.56 7.08
CA ILE A 100 10.50 -13.46 8.18
C ILE A 100 11.47 -14.63 8.20
N PHE A 101 12.29 -14.73 9.24
CA PHE A 101 13.27 -15.81 9.35
C PHE A 101 12.65 -17.11 9.83
N ARG A 102 13.16 -18.23 9.32
CA ARG A 102 12.86 -19.60 9.77
C ARG A 102 11.35 -19.80 9.95
N VAL A 103 10.61 -19.66 8.86
CA VAL A 103 9.15 -19.75 8.89
C VAL A 103 8.69 -21.10 9.45
N THR A 104 7.63 -21.07 10.23
CA THR A 104 7.01 -22.21 10.90
C THR A 104 5.56 -22.32 10.46
N ALA A 105 4.91 -23.45 10.74
CA ALA A 105 3.48 -23.60 10.46
C ALA A 105 2.63 -22.46 11.09
N GLY A 106 3.05 -21.95 12.26
CA GLY A 106 2.39 -20.83 12.95
C GLY A 106 2.55 -19.46 12.27
N ASP A 107 3.45 -19.34 11.30
CA ASP A 107 3.59 -18.15 10.44
C ASP A 107 2.67 -18.22 9.21
N SER A 108 1.88 -19.30 9.03
CA SER A 108 0.88 -19.34 7.98
C SER A 108 -0.30 -18.42 8.33
N GLY A 109 -0.69 -17.56 7.40
CA GLY A 109 -1.84 -16.68 7.60
C GLY A 109 -1.81 -15.46 6.69
N ARG A 110 -2.60 -14.45 7.07
CA ARG A 110 -2.77 -13.22 6.31
C ARG A 110 -1.96 -12.09 6.93
N TYR A 111 -1.31 -11.35 6.04
CA TYR A 111 -0.45 -10.21 6.34
C TYR A 111 -0.95 -9.01 5.57
N GLN A 112 -0.85 -7.82 6.16
CA GLN A 112 -1.29 -6.58 5.53
C GLN A 112 -0.32 -5.46 5.88
N CYS A 113 0.10 -4.72 4.86
CA CYS A 113 0.92 -3.53 5.05
C CYS A 113 0.02 -2.34 5.35
N LYS A 114 0.36 -1.59 6.39
CA LYS A 114 -0.31 -0.38 6.84
C LYS A 114 0.68 0.78 6.83
N ALA A 115 0.19 1.95 6.47
CA ALA A 115 0.90 3.20 6.66
C ALA A 115 0.05 4.21 7.43
N GLU A 116 0.71 5.06 8.21
CA GLU A 116 0.09 6.10 9.03
C GLU A 116 0.82 7.42 8.82
N CYS A 117 0.08 8.51 8.61
CA CYS A 117 0.65 9.86 8.55
C CYS A 117 0.66 10.50 9.95
N ASN A 118 1.84 10.89 10.43
CA ASN A 118 1.99 11.39 11.79
C ASN A 118 1.31 12.75 12.03
N ARG A 119 1.15 13.55 10.97
CA ARG A 119 0.58 14.91 11.05
C ARG A 119 -0.93 14.97 10.75
N GLY A 120 -1.50 13.95 10.12
CA GLY A 120 -2.82 14.05 9.46
C GLY A 120 -3.88 13.03 9.90
N GLU A 121 -3.56 12.12 10.82
CA GLU A 121 -4.42 10.97 11.22
C GLU A 121 -4.89 10.07 10.05
N GLU A 122 -4.42 10.33 8.83
CA GLU A 122 -4.70 9.51 7.65
C GLU A 122 -3.94 8.20 7.76
N THR A 123 -4.65 7.11 7.49
CA THR A 123 -4.08 5.77 7.43
C THR A 123 -4.46 5.11 6.13
N ALA A 124 -3.52 4.32 5.58
CA ALA A 124 -3.76 3.53 4.39
C ALA A 124 -3.43 2.06 4.68
N MET A 125 -4.28 1.16 4.19
CA MET A 125 -4.10 -0.28 4.35
C MET A 125 -4.11 -0.95 2.97
N GLY A 126 -3.07 -1.74 2.68
CA GLY A 126 -2.99 -2.47 1.41
C GLY A 126 -3.83 -3.75 1.39
N HIS A 127 -3.72 -4.54 0.33
CA HIS A 127 -4.43 -5.83 0.21
C HIS A 127 -3.81 -6.94 1.09
N PHE A 128 -4.55 -8.01 1.35
CA PHE A 128 -3.98 -9.12 2.13
C PHE A 128 -2.99 -9.93 1.31
N ILE A 129 -1.82 -10.23 1.88
CA ILE A 129 -0.90 -11.27 1.41
C ILE A 129 -1.13 -12.51 2.26
N THR A 130 -1.13 -13.68 1.61
CA THR A 130 -1.22 -14.96 2.32
C THR A 130 0.12 -15.67 2.30
N ILE A 131 0.62 -16.08 3.47
CA ILE A 131 1.75 -17.02 3.57
C ILE A 131 1.18 -18.39 3.96
N ILE A 132 1.63 -19.42 3.24
CA ILE A 132 1.36 -20.82 3.55
C ILE A 132 2.69 -21.52 3.75
N VAL A 133 2.89 -22.12 4.93
CA VAL A 133 4.10 -22.87 5.25
C VAL A 133 3.77 -24.37 5.26
N GLY A 134 4.44 -25.10 4.38
CA GLY A 134 4.39 -26.57 4.32
C GLY A 134 5.66 -27.22 4.86
N GLU A 135 5.63 -28.54 5.00
CA GLU A 135 6.83 -29.36 5.31
C GLU A 135 7.77 -29.45 4.11
#